data_AF-A0A6N2MZP7-F1
#
_entry.id   AF-A0A6N2MZP7-F1
#
_cell.length_a   1.000
_cell.length_b   1.000
_cell.length_c   1.000
_cell.angle_alpha   90.00
_cell.angle_beta   90.00
_cell.angle_gamma   90.00
#
_symmetry.space_group_name_H-M   'P 1'
#
loop_
_entity.id
_entity.type
_entity.pdbx_description
1 polymer ?
#
loop_
_entity_poly.entity_id
_entity_poly.type
_entity_poly.pdbx_seq_one_letter_code
_entity_poly.pdbx_strand_id
1 'polypeptide(L)'
;MKYCHLSFYVMQNCEVDTTFSIVQFLSCYVATMKSLSPLREKQLHHVGRMLEVICAQIRYDPIYRDNLDMLDKIGREEEETMVEYRKDLFVLLRNVGRVAPDVTQMFIRNSLVSCISSVSERNVEEVEASLSLLYALGESLSDEAIKTGSGLLSELVPTLVSTRFQCHSNRLVALVYLDTITRYIKFVQEHTEYVPMVLTAFLDERGIHHPNFHVRRRASYLFMRVVKLLKAKLVPFIESILQSLQDTVARFTSLNHTSNDFSGSEDGSHIFEIYHLKSNLIIYLHCSLLFATRWKHYS
;
A
#
# COMPACT_ATOMS: atom_id res chain seq x y z
N MET A 1 -15.31 32.29 6.22
CA MET A 1 -13.98 32.38 5.56
C MET A 1 -12.81 32.43 6.54
N LYS A 2 -12.80 33.28 7.58
CA LYS A 2 -11.78 33.21 8.66
C LYS A 2 -11.70 31.83 9.32
N TYR A 3 -12.85 31.16 9.43
CA TYR A 3 -12.96 29.81 10.00
C TYR A 3 -12.15 28.75 9.24
N CYS A 4 -12.05 28.75 7.91
CA CYS A 4 -11.30 27.71 7.19
C CYS A 4 -9.80 27.80 7.45
N HIS A 5 -9.23 29.01 7.42
CA HIS A 5 -7.81 29.22 7.75
C HIS A 5 -7.51 28.82 9.20
N LEU A 6 -8.40 29.16 10.13
CA LEU A 6 -8.28 28.75 11.52
C LEU A 6 -8.39 27.23 11.66
N SER A 7 -9.36 26.58 11.00
CA SER A 7 -9.49 25.13 11.00
C SER A 7 -8.23 24.42 10.51
N PHE A 8 -7.59 24.92 9.45
CA PHE A 8 -6.33 24.34 8.97
C PHE A 8 -5.19 24.52 9.97
N TYR A 9 -5.07 25.71 10.57
CA TYR A 9 -4.05 25.95 11.60
C TYR A 9 -4.27 25.05 12.82
N VAL A 10 -5.50 24.93 13.30
CA VAL A 10 -5.84 24.11 14.47
C VAL A 10 -5.60 22.63 14.16
N MET A 11 -6.00 22.14 12.99
CA MET A 11 -5.79 20.73 12.62
C MET A 11 -4.31 20.37 12.44
N GLN A 12 -3.42 21.34 12.21
CA GLN A 12 -1.98 21.10 12.18
C GLN A 12 -1.32 21.05 13.57
N ASN A 13 -1.96 21.60 14.60
CA ASN A 13 -1.31 21.88 15.89
C ASN A 13 -2.06 21.34 17.12
N CYS A 14 -3.16 20.59 16.96
CA CYS A 14 -4.03 20.19 18.08
C CYS A 14 -4.20 18.68 18.23
N GLU A 15 -4.69 18.29 19.41
CA GLU A 15 -4.92 16.91 19.84
C GLU A 15 -6.13 16.23 19.14
N VAL A 16 -6.18 14.90 19.24
CA VAL A 16 -7.11 13.99 18.52
C VAL A 16 -8.58 14.41 18.58
N ASP A 17 -9.10 14.80 19.75
CA ASP A 17 -10.51 15.18 19.92
C ASP A 17 -10.90 16.44 19.15
N THR A 18 -9.95 17.36 19.00
CA THR A 18 -10.14 18.59 18.23
C THR A 18 -10.10 18.27 16.73
N THR A 19 -9.25 17.33 16.32
CA THR A 19 -9.15 16.88 14.91
C THR A 19 -10.47 16.31 14.41
N PHE A 20 -11.17 15.50 15.19
CA PHE A 20 -12.46 14.93 14.78
C PHE A 20 -13.48 16.02 14.41
N SER A 21 -13.66 17.02 15.28
CA SER A 21 -14.57 18.13 15.04
C SER A 21 -14.20 18.93 13.78
N ILE A 22 -12.90 19.08 13.51
CA ILE A 22 -12.43 19.78 12.31
C ILE A 22 -12.67 18.95 11.05
N VAL A 23 -12.43 17.64 11.09
CA VAL A 23 -12.68 16.76 9.94
C VAL A 23 -14.16 16.75 9.58
N GLN A 24 -15.06 16.78 10.56
CA GLN A 24 -16.50 16.95 10.32
C GLN A 24 -16.81 18.28 9.63
N PHE A 25 -16.28 19.39 10.15
CA PHE A 25 -16.46 20.71 9.54
C PHE A 25 -15.95 20.76 8.10
N LEU A 26 -14.74 20.23 7.85
CA LEU A 26 -14.15 20.17 6.52
C LEU A 26 -14.97 19.28 5.58
N SER A 27 -15.50 18.15 6.09
CA SER A 27 -16.39 17.27 5.32
C SER A 27 -17.68 17.97 4.90
N CYS A 28 -18.32 18.71 5.81
CA CYS A 28 -19.48 19.55 5.48
C CYS A 28 -19.11 20.61 4.44
N TYR A 29 -17.96 21.27 4.61
CA TYR A 29 -17.51 22.29 3.67
C TYR A 29 -17.28 21.70 2.27
N VAL A 30 -16.61 20.55 2.15
CA VAL A 30 -16.44 19.83 0.89
C VAL A 30 -17.78 19.39 0.30
N ALA A 31 -18.75 18.98 1.12
CA ALA A 31 -20.09 18.66 0.65
C ALA A 31 -20.78 19.88 -0.01
N THR A 32 -20.61 21.08 0.55
CA THR A 32 -21.12 22.32 -0.09
C THR A 32 -20.40 22.68 -1.39
N MET A 33 -19.17 22.19 -1.61
CA MET A 33 -18.45 22.41 -2.88
C MET A 33 -19.03 21.60 -4.03
N LYS A 34 -19.67 20.45 -3.76
CA LYS A 34 -20.29 19.60 -4.79
C LYS A 34 -21.36 20.34 -5.60
N SER A 35 -22.08 21.27 -4.98
CA SER A 35 -23.11 22.07 -5.65
C SER A 35 -22.54 23.27 -6.43
N LEU A 36 -21.24 23.55 -6.32
CA LEU A 36 -20.59 24.75 -6.86
C LEU A 36 -19.68 24.42 -8.05
N SER A 37 -20.09 23.50 -8.94
CA SER A 37 -19.29 23.14 -10.13
C SER A 37 -19.47 24.18 -11.26
N PRO A 38 -18.38 24.78 -11.80
CA PRO A 38 -16.97 24.57 -11.47
C PRO A 38 -16.49 25.34 -10.23
N LEU A 39 -15.53 24.76 -9.50
CA LEU A 39 -14.95 25.38 -8.30
C LEU A 39 -14.17 26.65 -8.63
N ARG A 40 -14.28 27.67 -7.77
CA ARG A 40 -13.51 28.91 -7.87
C ARG A 40 -12.07 28.69 -7.40
N GLU A 41 -11.15 29.55 -7.86
CA GLU A 41 -9.73 29.55 -7.48
C GLU A 41 -9.51 29.45 -5.96
N LYS A 42 -10.27 30.22 -5.18
CA LYS A 42 -10.21 30.17 -3.71
C LYS A 42 -10.60 28.81 -3.13
N GLN A 43 -11.57 28.13 -3.73
CA GLN A 43 -12.00 26.80 -3.28
C GLN A 43 -10.94 25.75 -3.65
N LEU A 44 -10.32 25.87 -4.83
CA LEU A 44 -9.19 25.05 -5.23
C LEU A 44 -7.99 25.24 -4.29
N HIS A 45 -7.71 26.47 -3.86
CA HIS A 45 -6.69 26.74 -2.85
C HIS A 45 -7.02 26.07 -1.51
N HIS A 46 -8.29 26.13 -1.04
CA HIS A 46 -8.69 25.43 0.17
C HIS A 46 -8.57 23.90 0.04
N VAL A 47 -8.88 23.33 -1.14
CA VAL A 47 -8.64 21.91 -1.43
C VAL A 47 -7.17 21.56 -1.28
N GLY A 48 -6.27 22.36 -1.86
CA GLY A 48 -4.82 22.16 -1.70
C GLY A 48 -4.41 22.15 -0.22
N ARG A 49 -4.90 23.10 0.58
CA ARG A 49 -4.65 23.13 2.02
C ARG A 49 -5.24 21.93 2.76
N MET A 50 -6.42 21.44 2.40
CA MET A 50 -6.97 20.22 2.99
C MET A 50 -6.05 19.02 2.73
N LEU A 51 -5.57 18.87 1.50
CA LEU A 51 -4.68 17.76 1.11
C LEU A 51 -3.35 17.81 1.87
N GLU A 52 -2.78 19.00 2.03
CA GLU A 52 -1.58 19.21 2.85
C GLU A 52 -1.79 18.80 4.31
N VAL A 53 -2.91 19.20 4.92
CA VAL A 53 -3.18 18.83 6.32
C VAL A 53 -3.47 17.33 6.44
N ILE A 54 -4.24 16.74 5.53
CA ILE A 54 -4.46 15.29 5.53
C ILE A 54 -3.12 14.56 5.45
N CYS A 55 -2.24 14.94 4.50
CA CYS A 55 -0.92 14.33 4.35
C CYS A 55 -0.06 14.46 5.62
N ALA A 56 -0.11 15.62 6.29
CA ALA A 56 0.63 15.82 7.53
C ALA A 56 0.09 14.95 8.68
N GLN A 57 -1.24 14.86 8.82
CA GLN A 57 -1.90 14.18 9.94
C GLN A 57 -1.88 12.65 9.81
N ILE A 58 -1.82 12.11 8.60
CA ILE A 58 -1.71 10.66 8.45
C ILE A 58 -0.29 10.16 8.72
N ARG A 59 0.75 11.00 8.81
CA ARG A 59 2.13 10.52 9.03
C ARG A 59 2.27 9.94 10.44
N TYR A 60 3.00 8.84 10.56
CA TYR A 60 3.45 8.36 11.86
C TYR A 60 4.42 9.37 12.49
N ASP A 61 4.47 9.37 13.82
CA ASP A 61 5.51 10.08 14.54
C ASP A 61 6.84 9.30 14.43
N PRO A 62 7.93 9.92 13.92
CA PRO A 62 9.23 9.26 13.81
C PRO A 62 9.78 8.68 15.12
N ILE A 63 9.29 9.11 16.29
CA ILE A 63 9.71 8.53 17.58
C ILE A 63 9.39 7.04 17.70
N TYR A 64 8.33 6.56 17.03
CA TYR A 64 7.90 5.16 17.10
C TYR A 64 8.47 4.30 15.97
N ARG A 65 9.34 4.84 15.11
CA ARG A 65 9.83 4.15 13.90
C ARG A 65 10.37 2.75 14.19
N ASP A 66 11.22 2.62 15.19
CA ASP A 66 11.86 1.34 15.51
C ASP A 66 10.84 0.35 16.08
N ASN A 67 9.89 0.83 16.90
CA ASN A 67 8.79 0.01 17.43
C ASN A 67 7.88 -0.50 16.31
N LEU A 68 7.57 0.34 15.33
CA LEU A 68 6.73 0.03 14.17
C LEU A 68 7.43 -0.94 13.18
N ASP A 69 8.74 -0.82 13.02
CA ASP A 69 9.51 -1.70 12.14
C ASP A 69 9.68 -3.11 12.74
N MET A 70 9.98 -3.17 14.04
CA MET A 70 10.09 -4.43 14.80
C MET A 70 8.72 -5.04 15.12
N LEU A 71 7.65 -4.24 15.09
CA LEU A 71 6.29 -4.59 15.49
C LEU A 71 6.22 -5.14 16.93
N ASP A 72 6.87 -4.44 17.86
CA ASP A 72 6.77 -4.76 19.28
C ASP A 72 5.41 -4.36 19.88
N LYS A 73 5.25 -4.42 21.20
CA LYS A 73 3.98 -4.05 21.84
C LYS A 73 3.56 -2.61 21.53
N ILE A 74 4.51 -1.66 21.61
CA ILE A 74 4.27 -0.24 21.34
C ILE A 74 3.92 -0.06 19.86
N GLY A 75 4.68 -0.70 18.97
CA GLY A 75 4.44 -0.65 17.53
C GLY A 75 3.05 -1.16 17.15
N ARG A 76 2.56 -2.23 17.79
CA ARG A 76 1.20 -2.74 17.55
C ARG A 76 0.10 -1.78 18.01
N GLU A 77 0.26 -1.21 19.20
CA GLU A 77 -0.68 -0.23 19.75
C GLU A 77 -0.72 1.04 18.89
N GLU A 78 0.44 1.49 18.41
CA GLU A 78 0.55 2.65 17.52
C GLU A 78 -0.05 2.38 16.13
N GLU A 79 0.16 1.20 15.54
CA GLU A 79 -0.50 0.82 14.28
C GLU A 79 -2.03 0.79 14.43
N GLU A 80 -2.55 0.21 15.50
CA GLU A 80 -3.99 0.15 15.76
C GLU A 80 -4.58 1.55 15.94
N THR A 81 -3.89 2.39 16.72
CA THR A 81 -4.27 3.80 16.94
C THR A 81 -4.28 4.56 15.63
N MET A 82 -3.24 4.43 14.81
CA MET A 82 -3.15 5.11 13.52
C MET A 82 -4.20 4.62 12.53
N VAL A 83 -4.52 3.32 12.51
CA VAL A 83 -5.60 2.78 11.67
C VAL A 83 -6.94 3.42 12.02
N GLU A 84 -7.27 3.55 13.30
CA GLU A 84 -8.49 4.23 13.74
C GLU A 84 -8.46 5.72 13.36
N TYR A 85 -7.36 6.39 13.67
CA TYR A 85 -7.19 7.83 13.45
C TYR A 85 -7.32 8.23 11.96
N ARG A 86 -6.77 7.41 11.05
CA ARG A 86 -6.80 7.70 9.61
C ARG A 86 -8.17 7.49 8.96
N LYS A 87 -9.14 6.82 9.60
CA LYS A 87 -10.43 6.48 8.97
C LYS A 87 -11.15 7.70 8.42
N ASP A 88 -11.36 8.71 9.25
CA ASP A 88 -12.11 9.91 8.87
C ASP A 88 -11.30 10.82 7.93
N LEU A 89 -9.97 10.85 8.09
CA LEU A 89 -9.07 11.57 7.18
C LEU A 89 -9.13 10.99 5.76
N PHE A 90 -9.15 9.66 5.60
CA PHE A 90 -9.31 9.04 4.30
C PHE A 90 -10.73 9.19 3.74
N VAL A 91 -11.77 9.25 4.57
CA VAL A 91 -13.11 9.65 4.12
C VAL A 91 -13.08 11.07 3.54
N LEU A 92 -12.45 12.01 4.25
CA LEU A 92 -12.29 13.39 3.79
C LEU A 92 -11.49 13.44 2.48
N LEU A 93 -10.36 12.74 2.37
CA LEU A 93 -9.55 12.66 1.16
C LEU A 93 -10.39 12.21 -0.05
N ARG A 94 -11.17 11.12 0.10
CA ARG A 94 -12.04 10.63 -0.98
C ARG A 94 -13.14 11.63 -1.35
N ASN A 95 -13.65 12.39 -0.39
CA ASN A 95 -14.62 13.46 -0.66
C ASN A 95 -13.98 14.62 -1.42
N VAL A 96 -12.75 15.01 -1.06
CA VAL A 96 -11.95 16.02 -1.76
C VAL A 96 -11.65 15.56 -3.20
N GLY A 97 -11.21 14.32 -3.38
CA GLY A 97 -10.94 13.73 -4.69
C GLY A 97 -12.15 13.69 -5.63
N ARG A 98 -13.37 13.64 -5.09
CA ARG A 98 -14.60 13.69 -5.89
C ARG A 98 -14.95 15.11 -6.38
N VAL A 99 -14.62 16.14 -5.60
CA VAL A 99 -14.93 17.54 -5.98
C VAL A 99 -13.82 18.18 -6.81
N ALA A 100 -12.58 17.74 -6.63
CA ALA A 100 -11.41 18.27 -7.30
C ALA A 100 -10.42 17.14 -7.65
N PRO A 101 -10.78 16.25 -8.60
CA PRO A 101 -9.98 15.08 -8.94
C PRO A 101 -8.57 15.46 -9.42
N ASP A 102 -8.46 16.44 -10.33
CA ASP A 102 -7.17 16.83 -10.92
C ASP A 102 -6.20 17.38 -9.88
N VAL A 103 -6.68 18.28 -9.00
CA VAL A 103 -5.87 18.85 -7.91
C VAL A 103 -5.42 17.75 -6.94
N THR A 104 -6.30 16.81 -6.62
CA THR A 104 -6.01 15.69 -5.72
C THR A 104 -4.96 14.76 -6.31
N GLN A 105 -5.12 14.37 -7.57
CA GLN A 105 -4.17 13.49 -8.25
C GLN A 105 -2.82 14.16 -8.45
N MET A 106 -2.78 15.45 -8.82
CA MET A 106 -1.55 16.23 -8.94
C MET A 106 -0.81 16.32 -7.60
N PHE A 107 -1.54 16.55 -6.50
CA PHE A 107 -0.94 16.60 -5.17
C PHE A 107 -0.29 15.26 -4.80
N ILE A 108 -1.01 14.14 -4.98
CA ILE A 108 -0.50 12.79 -4.68
C ILE A 108 0.73 12.47 -5.54
N ARG A 109 0.69 12.83 -6.83
CA ARG A 109 1.84 12.69 -7.74
C ARG A 109 3.05 13.45 -7.25
N ASN A 110 2.89 14.71 -6.89
CA ASN A 110 3.99 15.54 -6.40
C ASN A 110 4.55 15.02 -5.07
N SER A 111 3.69 14.54 -4.17
CA SER A 111 4.10 13.89 -2.91
C SER A 111 4.97 12.65 -3.18
N LEU A 112 4.52 11.79 -4.11
CA LEU A 112 5.26 10.59 -4.50
C LEU A 112 6.61 10.92 -5.14
N VAL A 113 6.64 11.85 -6.10
CA VAL A 113 7.87 12.28 -6.79
C VAL A 113 8.86 12.92 -5.82
N SER A 114 8.38 13.69 -4.84
CA SER A 114 9.22 14.24 -3.78
C SER A 114 9.87 13.15 -2.94
N CYS A 115 9.12 12.09 -2.60
CA CYS A 115 9.64 10.93 -1.86
C CYS A 115 10.69 10.16 -2.65
N ILE A 116 10.49 10.01 -3.97
CA ILE A 116 11.44 9.34 -4.87
C ILE A 116 12.75 10.11 -4.99
N SER A 117 12.65 11.44 -5.04
CA SER A 117 13.82 12.33 -5.19
C SER A 117 14.64 12.46 -3.90
N SER A 118 14.08 12.05 -2.76
CA SER A 118 14.78 12.08 -1.48
C SER A 118 15.82 10.96 -1.40
N VAL A 119 17.04 11.32 -1.05
CA VAL A 119 18.18 10.39 -0.91
C VAL A 119 18.29 9.86 0.54
N SER A 120 17.44 10.33 1.45
CA SER A 120 17.53 9.99 2.88
C SER A 120 16.71 8.74 3.20
N GLU A 121 17.34 7.72 3.79
CA GLU A 121 16.64 6.57 4.38
C GLU A 121 15.73 6.95 5.57
N ARG A 122 15.86 8.18 6.10
CA ARG A 122 15.08 8.66 7.25
C ARG A 122 13.68 9.17 6.88
N ASN A 123 13.26 9.06 5.61
CA ASN A 123 11.96 9.57 5.14
C ASN A 123 10.82 8.51 5.19
N VAL A 124 10.95 7.48 6.02
CA VAL A 124 10.02 6.35 6.14
C VAL A 124 8.56 6.83 6.24
N GLU A 125 8.26 7.75 7.14
CA GLU A 125 6.88 8.20 7.41
C GLU A 125 6.32 9.05 6.27
N GLU A 126 7.18 9.80 5.57
CA GLU A 126 6.76 10.60 4.41
C GLU A 126 6.45 9.71 3.20
N VAL A 127 7.30 8.70 2.97
CA VAL A 127 7.13 7.68 1.92
C VAL A 127 5.87 6.87 2.21
N GLU A 128 5.73 6.37 3.43
CA GLU A 128 4.56 5.60 3.87
C GLU A 128 3.28 6.42 3.72
N ALA A 129 3.26 7.68 4.17
CA ALA A 129 2.09 8.55 4.04
C ALA A 129 1.74 8.82 2.57
N SER A 130 2.74 9.08 1.72
CA SER A 130 2.54 9.30 0.29
C SER A 130 1.96 8.07 -0.41
N LEU A 131 2.45 6.88 -0.07
CA LEU A 131 1.91 5.61 -0.57
C LEU A 131 0.49 5.35 -0.04
N SER A 132 0.23 5.67 1.22
CA SER A 132 -1.10 5.57 1.83
C SER A 132 -2.13 6.49 1.15
N LEU A 133 -1.75 7.72 0.76
CA LEU A 133 -2.62 8.59 -0.04
C LEU A 133 -2.96 7.97 -1.40
N LEU A 134 -1.97 7.40 -2.08
CA LEU A 134 -2.17 6.74 -3.36
C LEU A 134 -3.07 5.50 -3.21
N TYR A 135 -2.85 4.69 -2.17
CA TYR A 135 -3.72 3.57 -1.86
C TYR A 135 -5.19 4.00 -1.66
N ALA A 136 -5.41 5.03 -0.85
CA ALA A 136 -6.74 5.56 -0.55
C ALA A 136 -7.42 6.22 -1.77
N LEU A 137 -6.65 6.84 -2.67
CA LEU A 137 -7.17 7.31 -3.96
C LEU A 137 -7.77 6.15 -4.75
N GLY A 138 -7.05 5.03 -4.85
CA GLY A 138 -7.49 3.81 -5.52
C GLY A 138 -8.77 3.19 -4.95
N GLU A 139 -9.14 3.46 -3.70
CA GLU A 139 -10.42 3.00 -3.12
C GLU A 139 -11.63 3.77 -3.63
N SER A 140 -11.42 4.99 -4.11
CA SER A 140 -12.49 5.84 -4.63
C SER A 140 -12.75 5.66 -6.13
N LEU A 141 -11.85 4.94 -6.81
CA LEU A 141 -11.87 4.74 -8.25
C LEU A 141 -12.62 3.47 -8.61
N SER A 142 -13.31 3.50 -9.75
CA SER A 142 -13.90 2.28 -10.31
C SER A 142 -12.81 1.38 -10.88
N ASP A 143 -13.11 0.08 -10.96
CA ASP A 143 -12.23 -0.89 -11.62
C ASP A 143 -11.86 -0.48 -13.05
N GLU A 144 -12.81 0.10 -13.79
CA GLU A 144 -12.59 0.56 -15.16
C GLU A 144 -11.67 1.78 -15.20
N ALA A 145 -11.80 2.71 -14.25
CA ALA A 145 -10.90 3.87 -14.15
C ALA A 145 -9.46 3.46 -13.82
N ILE A 146 -9.30 2.46 -12.95
CA ILE A 146 -7.98 1.86 -12.65
C ILE A 146 -7.44 1.18 -13.89
N LYS A 147 -8.24 0.34 -14.55
CA LYS A 147 -7.84 -0.43 -15.73
C LYS A 147 -7.37 0.47 -16.88
N THR A 148 -8.12 1.53 -17.17
CA THR A 148 -7.85 2.48 -18.27
C THR A 148 -6.82 3.55 -17.94
N GLY A 149 -6.41 3.66 -16.68
CA GLY A 149 -5.46 4.70 -16.25
C GLY A 149 -6.03 6.11 -16.32
N SER A 150 -7.31 6.29 -15.94
CA SER A 150 -8.01 7.58 -16.01
C SER A 150 -7.26 8.72 -15.31
N GLY A 151 -7.24 9.89 -15.95
CA GLY A 151 -6.53 11.07 -15.45
C GLY A 151 -5.01 10.82 -15.37
N LEU A 152 -4.42 11.17 -14.24
CA LEU A 152 -2.97 11.03 -13.98
C LEU A 152 -2.58 9.63 -13.51
N LEU A 153 -3.52 8.68 -13.42
CA LEU A 153 -3.20 7.30 -13.06
C LEU A 153 -2.26 6.64 -14.08
N SER A 154 -2.43 6.98 -15.36
CA SER A 154 -1.57 6.55 -16.46
C SER A 154 -0.09 6.95 -16.28
N GLU A 155 0.20 8.00 -15.50
CA GLU A 155 1.57 8.37 -15.11
C GLU A 155 1.96 7.84 -13.73
N LEU A 156 1.02 7.89 -12.77
CA LEU A 156 1.25 7.51 -11.38
C LEU A 156 1.55 6.03 -11.21
N VAL A 157 0.80 5.15 -11.88
CA VAL A 157 0.98 3.69 -11.72
C VAL A 157 2.34 3.24 -12.30
N PRO A 158 2.75 3.66 -13.51
CA PRO A 158 4.11 3.39 -14.00
C PRO A 158 5.20 3.92 -13.07
N THR A 159 5.03 5.14 -12.53
CA THR A 159 5.96 5.72 -11.56
C THR A 159 6.07 4.83 -10.32
N LEU A 160 4.95 4.39 -9.74
CA LEU A 160 4.92 3.51 -8.58
C LEU A 160 5.66 2.19 -8.82
N VAL A 161 5.35 1.47 -9.90
CA VAL A 161 5.92 0.14 -10.16
C VAL A 161 7.40 0.20 -10.53
N SER A 162 7.86 1.30 -11.13
CA SER A 162 9.26 1.51 -11.51
C SER A 162 10.13 2.03 -10.36
N THR A 163 9.51 2.54 -9.30
CA THR A 163 10.22 3.19 -8.20
C THR A 163 10.88 2.20 -7.26
N ARG A 164 12.04 2.61 -6.74
CA ARG A 164 12.69 2.01 -5.58
C ARG A 164 13.02 3.10 -4.56
N PHE A 165 12.33 3.12 -3.42
CA PHE A 165 12.66 3.95 -2.27
C PHE A 165 13.89 3.41 -1.52
N GLN A 166 14.68 4.30 -0.92
CA GLN A 166 15.82 3.90 -0.09
C GLN A 166 15.38 3.11 1.15
N CYS A 167 14.28 3.50 1.76
CA CYS A 167 13.72 2.86 2.97
C CYS A 167 12.82 1.66 2.68
N HIS A 168 13.00 0.97 1.55
CA HIS A 168 12.15 -0.18 1.17
C HIS A 168 12.25 -1.37 2.12
N SER A 169 13.35 -1.50 2.86
CA SER A 169 13.56 -2.53 3.86
C SER A 169 12.78 -2.28 5.16
N ASN A 170 12.22 -1.08 5.33
CA ASN A 170 11.36 -0.79 6.47
C ASN A 170 9.99 -1.44 6.25
N ARG A 171 9.51 -2.14 7.29
CA ARG A 171 8.28 -2.93 7.27
C ARG A 171 7.07 -2.11 6.81
N LEU A 172 6.88 -0.89 7.32
CA LEU A 172 5.70 -0.08 6.98
C LEU A 172 5.66 0.25 5.49
N VAL A 173 6.80 0.70 4.96
CA VAL A 173 6.95 1.09 3.55
C VAL A 173 6.74 -0.12 2.65
N ALA A 174 7.36 -1.26 2.97
CA ALA A 174 7.20 -2.49 2.20
C ALA A 174 5.73 -2.95 2.15
N LEU A 175 5.04 -2.96 3.29
CA LEU A 175 3.64 -3.37 3.37
C LEU A 175 2.73 -2.48 2.53
N VAL A 176 2.76 -1.16 2.74
CA VAL A 176 1.89 -0.24 2.00
C VAL A 176 2.24 -0.21 0.51
N TYR A 177 3.51 -0.32 0.14
CA TYR A 177 3.95 -0.38 -1.25
C TYR A 177 3.36 -1.59 -1.99
N LEU A 178 3.50 -2.79 -1.42
CA LEU A 178 2.97 -4.01 -2.03
C LEU A 178 1.43 -4.02 -2.08
N ASP A 179 0.78 -3.51 -1.03
CA ASP A 179 -0.68 -3.36 -1.02
C ASP A 179 -1.15 -2.36 -2.10
N THR A 180 -0.41 -1.28 -2.31
CA THR A 180 -0.69 -0.28 -3.36
C THR A 180 -0.48 -0.85 -4.75
N ILE A 181 0.64 -1.53 -5.03
CA ILE A 181 0.83 -2.21 -6.32
C ILE A 181 -0.29 -3.22 -6.58
N THR A 182 -0.65 -4.02 -5.58
CA THR A 182 -1.72 -5.01 -5.71
C THR A 182 -3.07 -4.35 -6.00
N ARG A 183 -3.33 -3.14 -5.49
CA ARG A 183 -4.56 -2.39 -5.78
C ARG A 183 -4.64 -1.97 -7.24
N TYR A 184 -3.53 -1.55 -7.83
CA TYR A 184 -3.47 -1.08 -9.22
C TYR A 184 -3.15 -2.19 -10.24
N ILE A 185 -3.19 -3.46 -9.83
CA ILE A 185 -2.77 -4.58 -10.68
C ILE A 185 -3.62 -4.74 -11.96
N LYS A 186 -4.88 -4.27 -11.97
CA LYS A 186 -5.74 -4.26 -13.16
C LYS A 186 -5.22 -3.33 -14.26
N PHE A 187 -4.54 -2.24 -13.89
CA PHE A 187 -3.83 -1.40 -14.86
C PHE A 187 -2.68 -2.20 -15.50
N VAL A 188 -1.86 -2.86 -14.68
CA VAL A 188 -0.73 -3.69 -15.14
C VAL A 188 -1.18 -4.87 -16.01
N GLN A 189 -2.39 -5.39 -15.79
CA GLN A 189 -2.97 -6.44 -16.62
C GLN A 189 -3.15 -6.02 -18.08
N GLU A 190 -3.51 -4.75 -18.32
CA GLU A 190 -3.64 -4.16 -19.66
C GLU A 190 -2.29 -3.67 -20.20
N HIS A 191 -1.41 -3.19 -19.32
CA HIS A 191 -0.08 -2.68 -19.64
C HIS A 191 1.01 -3.69 -19.29
N THR A 192 1.13 -4.74 -20.10
CA THR A 192 1.96 -5.92 -19.83
C THR A 192 3.46 -5.62 -19.73
N GLU A 193 3.92 -4.50 -20.26
CA GLU A 193 5.28 -3.99 -20.15
C GLU A 193 5.73 -3.77 -18.69
N TYR A 194 4.78 -3.55 -17.76
CA TYR A 194 5.07 -3.37 -16.34
C TYR A 194 5.06 -4.67 -15.52
N VAL A 195 4.67 -5.80 -16.12
CA VAL A 195 4.65 -7.11 -15.42
C VAL A 195 6.01 -7.49 -14.84
N PRO A 196 7.15 -7.34 -15.55
CA PRO A 196 8.47 -7.66 -14.98
C PRO A 196 8.82 -6.83 -13.75
N MET A 197 8.43 -5.55 -13.73
CA MET A 197 8.69 -4.64 -12.60
C MET A 197 7.90 -5.08 -11.36
N VAL A 198 6.62 -5.42 -11.53
CA VAL A 198 5.79 -5.97 -10.45
C VAL A 198 6.34 -7.29 -9.94
N LEU A 199 6.74 -8.20 -10.83
CA LEU A 199 7.36 -9.47 -10.43
C LEU A 199 8.62 -9.23 -9.61
N THR A 200 9.50 -8.34 -10.06
CA THR A 200 10.73 -7.99 -9.35
C THR A 200 10.42 -7.48 -7.95
N ALA A 201 9.46 -6.55 -7.81
CA ALA A 201 9.05 -6.00 -6.51
C ALA A 201 8.49 -7.04 -5.53
N PHE A 202 7.79 -8.07 -6.02
CA PHE A 202 7.30 -9.14 -5.16
C PHE A 202 8.35 -10.21 -4.84
N LEU A 203 9.31 -10.42 -5.74
CA LEU A 203 10.25 -11.52 -5.66
C LEU A 203 11.61 -11.12 -5.07
N ASP A 204 11.90 -9.83 -4.86
CA ASP A 204 13.14 -9.36 -4.26
C ASP A 204 13.00 -9.04 -2.76
N GLU A 205 14.00 -8.36 -2.18
CA GLU A 205 14.04 -7.97 -0.77
C GLU A 205 12.90 -7.01 -0.34
N ARG A 206 12.13 -6.44 -1.27
CA ARG A 206 10.92 -5.66 -0.95
C ARG A 206 9.73 -6.56 -0.60
N GLY A 207 9.73 -7.80 -1.09
CA GLY A 207 8.59 -8.71 -1.06
C GLY A 207 8.87 -10.02 -0.31
N ILE A 208 8.83 -11.13 -1.04
CA ILE A 208 8.90 -12.48 -0.47
C ILE A 208 10.24 -12.76 0.22
N HIS A 209 11.31 -12.07 -0.19
CA HIS A 209 12.63 -12.18 0.45
C HIS A 209 12.92 -11.09 1.49
N HIS A 210 11.91 -10.32 1.87
CA HIS A 210 12.07 -9.25 2.87
C HIS A 210 12.61 -9.80 4.21
N PRO A 211 13.48 -9.08 4.94
CA PRO A 211 14.05 -9.55 6.22
C PRO A 211 13.00 -9.75 7.32
N ASN A 212 11.99 -8.89 7.37
CA ASN A 212 10.87 -8.99 8.32
C ASN A 212 9.86 -10.09 7.92
N PHE A 213 9.55 -11.00 8.86
CA PHE A 213 8.62 -12.12 8.66
C PHE A 213 7.19 -11.68 8.29
N HIS A 214 6.68 -10.63 8.92
CA HIS A 214 5.33 -10.12 8.67
C HIS A 214 5.18 -9.61 7.23
N VAL A 215 6.22 -8.98 6.69
CA VAL A 215 6.27 -8.55 5.29
C VAL A 215 6.27 -9.75 4.36
N ARG A 216 7.17 -10.74 4.54
CA ARG A 216 7.20 -11.94 3.69
C ARG A 216 5.85 -12.65 3.62
N ARG A 217 5.18 -12.75 4.78
CA ARG A 217 3.84 -13.36 4.90
C ARG A 217 2.80 -12.58 4.09
N ARG A 218 2.76 -11.25 4.25
CA ARG A 218 1.83 -10.39 3.50
C ARG A 218 2.15 -10.39 2.00
N ALA A 219 3.42 -10.23 1.64
CA ALA A 219 3.91 -10.24 0.27
C ALA A 219 3.52 -11.52 -0.46
N SER A 220 3.69 -12.68 0.19
CA SER A 220 3.28 -13.98 -0.33
C SER A 220 1.78 -14.05 -0.66
N TYR A 221 0.93 -13.59 0.28
CA TYR A 221 -0.51 -13.56 0.07
C TYR A 221 -0.92 -12.62 -1.08
N LEU A 222 -0.31 -11.44 -1.14
CA LEU A 222 -0.55 -10.47 -2.21
C LEU A 222 -0.06 -10.99 -3.56
N PHE A 223 1.11 -11.63 -3.59
CA PHE A 223 1.65 -12.26 -4.79
C PHE A 223 0.73 -13.36 -5.33
N MET A 224 0.13 -14.17 -4.45
CA MET A 224 -0.90 -15.13 -4.86
C MET A 224 -2.07 -14.42 -5.58
N ARG A 225 -2.52 -13.26 -5.10
CA ARG A 225 -3.58 -12.48 -5.76
C ARG A 225 -3.12 -11.94 -7.12
N VAL A 226 -1.88 -11.46 -7.22
CA VAL A 226 -1.27 -11.01 -8.47
C VAL A 226 -1.20 -12.15 -9.49
N VAL A 227 -0.72 -13.33 -9.08
CA VAL A 227 -0.63 -14.53 -9.94
C VAL A 227 -2.02 -14.96 -10.43
N LYS A 228 -3.04 -14.93 -9.56
CA LYS A 228 -4.42 -15.25 -9.96
C LYS A 228 -4.92 -14.33 -11.07
N LEU A 229 -4.63 -13.03 -10.98
CA LEU A 229 -5.12 -12.07 -11.96
C LEU A 229 -4.29 -12.07 -13.26
N LEU A 230 -2.97 -12.20 -13.15
CA LEU A 230 -2.05 -12.10 -14.28
C LEU A 230 -1.71 -13.46 -14.92
N LYS A 231 -2.39 -14.55 -14.55
CA LYS A 231 -2.05 -15.93 -14.93
C LYS A 231 -1.57 -16.10 -16.39
N ALA A 232 -2.34 -15.60 -17.36
CA ALA A 232 -1.99 -15.71 -18.79
C ALA A 232 -0.74 -14.90 -19.18
N LYS A 233 -0.54 -13.74 -18.54
CA LYS A 233 0.61 -12.85 -18.77
C LYS A 233 1.89 -13.35 -18.10
N LEU A 234 1.79 -14.25 -17.12
CA LEU A 234 2.92 -14.79 -16.38
C LEU A 234 3.60 -15.98 -17.05
N VAL A 235 3.00 -16.58 -18.09
CA VAL A 235 3.54 -17.76 -18.79
C VAL A 235 5.02 -17.61 -19.18
N PRO A 236 5.49 -16.46 -19.72
CA PRO A 236 6.90 -16.27 -20.08
C PRO A 236 7.85 -16.23 -18.88
N PHE A 237 7.35 -15.96 -17.67
CA PHE A 237 8.15 -15.70 -16.48
C PHE A 237 8.16 -16.87 -15.48
N ILE A 238 7.41 -17.95 -15.74
CA ILE A 238 7.22 -19.07 -14.80
C ILE A 238 8.55 -19.63 -14.29
N GLU A 239 9.51 -19.87 -15.17
CA GLU A 239 10.81 -20.44 -14.80
C GLU A 239 11.59 -19.50 -13.85
N SER A 240 11.64 -18.21 -14.18
CA SER A 240 12.27 -17.20 -13.32
C SER A 240 11.57 -17.08 -11.97
N ILE A 241 10.23 -17.15 -11.94
CA ILE A 241 9.45 -17.12 -10.70
C ILE A 241 9.78 -18.35 -9.84
N LEU A 242 9.79 -19.55 -10.42
CA LEU A 242 10.10 -20.79 -9.72
C LEU A 242 11.52 -20.78 -9.17
N GLN A 243 12.50 -20.34 -9.97
CA GLN A 243 13.89 -20.22 -9.56
C GLN A 243 14.05 -19.25 -8.37
N SER A 244 13.36 -18.12 -8.41
CA SER A 244 13.38 -17.11 -7.34
C SER A 244 12.72 -17.57 -6.04
N LEU A 245 11.87 -18.61 -6.07
CA LEU A 245 11.15 -19.10 -4.90
C LEU A 245 11.77 -20.37 -4.30
N GLN A 246 12.78 -20.95 -4.94
CA GLN A 246 13.36 -22.23 -4.55
C GLN A 246 13.90 -22.23 -3.11
N ASP A 247 14.61 -21.17 -2.73
CA ASP A 247 15.15 -20.94 -1.39
C ASP A 247 14.04 -20.79 -0.34
N THR A 248 12.96 -20.08 -0.69
CA THR A 248 11.81 -19.86 0.18
C THR A 248 11.10 -21.17 0.47
N VAL A 249 10.86 -21.98 -0.57
CA VAL A 249 10.27 -23.31 -0.43
C VAL A 249 11.18 -24.24 0.39
N ALA A 250 12.50 -24.17 0.20
CA ALA A 250 13.46 -24.94 0.98
C ALA A 250 13.42 -24.56 2.48
N ARG A 251 13.40 -23.26 2.81
CA ARG A 251 13.28 -22.76 4.20
C ARG A 251 12.01 -23.27 4.89
N PHE A 252 10.87 -23.28 4.18
CA PHE A 252 9.62 -23.81 4.74
C PHE A 252 9.67 -25.32 4.94
N THR A 253 10.31 -26.04 4.03
CA THR A 253 10.49 -27.50 4.13
C THR A 253 11.40 -27.88 5.30
N SER A 254 12.51 -27.16 5.51
CA SER A 254 13.42 -27.43 6.64
C SER A 254 12.80 -27.12 8.00
N LEU A 255 11.99 -26.05 8.10
CA LEU A 255 11.30 -25.68 9.34
C LEU A 255 10.25 -26.73 9.78
N ASN A 256 9.72 -27.51 8.83
CA ASN A 256 8.81 -28.63 9.14
C ASN A 256 9.51 -29.79 9.87
N HIS A 257 10.83 -29.96 9.67
CA HIS A 257 11.59 -31.02 10.32
C HIS A 257 11.94 -30.69 11.76
N THR A 258 12.07 -29.41 12.12
CA THR A 258 12.46 -28.95 13.46
C THR A 258 11.27 -28.68 14.39
N SER A 259 10.06 -28.50 13.86
CA SER A 259 8.84 -28.25 14.66
C SER A 259 8.29 -29.48 15.37
N ASN A 260 8.88 -30.67 15.16
CA ASN A 260 8.51 -31.87 15.93
C ASN A 260 9.14 -31.90 17.35
N ASP A 261 10.05 -30.98 17.68
CA ASP A 261 10.83 -31.04 18.93
C ASP A 261 10.63 -29.85 19.91
N PHE A 262 9.72 -28.90 19.64
CA PHE A 262 9.46 -27.79 20.56
C PHE A 262 8.04 -27.84 21.14
N SER A 263 7.87 -28.64 22.20
CA SER A 263 6.73 -28.53 23.11
C SER A 263 7.02 -27.49 24.19
N GLY A 264 6.23 -26.41 24.23
CA GLY A 264 6.09 -25.55 25.41
C GLY A 264 6.50 -24.09 25.22
N SER A 265 5.63 -23.28 24.61
CA SER A 265 5.51 -21.85 24.89
C SER A 265 4.18 -21.33 24.32
N GLU A 266 3.52 -20.42 25.03
CA GLU A 266 2.16 -19.89 24.83
C GLU A 266 1.96 -19.04 23.56
N ASP A 267 2.37 -19.54 22.39
CA ASP A 267 2.27 -18.82 21.11
C ASP A 267 1.55 -19.65 20.03
N GLY A 268 0.47 -20.33 20.45
CA GLY A 268 -0.30 -21.26 19.62
C GLY A 268 -1.01 -20.62 18.40
N SER A 269 -1.18 -19.29 18.40
CA SER A 269 -1.71 -18.52 17.25
C SER A 269 -0.72 -18.51 16.08
N HIS A 270 0.57 -18.33 16.34
CA HIS A 270 1.62 -18.33 15.33
C HIS A 270 1.81 -19.72 14.71
N ILE A 271 1.71 -20.78 15.51
CA ILE A 271 1.82 -22.17 15.04
C ILE A 271 0.64 -22.53 14.14
N PHE A 272 -0.61 -22.22 14.54
CA PHE A 272 -1.80 -22.52 13.74
C PHE A 272 -1.87 -21.72 12.42
N GLU A 273 -1.43 -20.45 12.44
CA GLU A 273 -1.35 -19.61 11.22
C GLU A 273 -0.26 -20.07 10.26
N ILE A 274 0.87 -20.59 10.76
CA ILE A 274 1.91 -21.21 9.95
C ILE A 274 1.37 -22.42 9.19
N TYR A 275 0.52 -23.26 9.79
CA TYR A 275 -0.11 -24.40 9.11
C TYR A 275 -1.14 -23.96 8.03
N HIS A 276 -1.89 -22.87 8.25
CA HIS A 276 -2.81 -22.34 7.25
C HIS A 276 -2.11 -21.73 6.02
N LEU A 277 -0.93 -21.12 6.20
CA LEU A 277 -0.08 -20.62 5.11
C LEU A 277 0.64 -21.76 4.36
N LYS A 278 1.14 -22.76 5.09
CA LYS A 278 1.85 -23.94 4.54
C LYS A 278 1.03 -24.68 3.49
N SER A 279 -0.27 -24.85 3.75
CA SER A 279 -1.14 -25.64 2.89
C SER A 279 -1.72 -24.87 1.71
N ASN A 280 -1.84 -23.54 1.78
CA ASN A 280 -2.47 -22.78 0.69
C ASN A 280 -1.47 -22.10 -0.22
N LEU A 281 -0.35 -21.57 0.25
CA LEU A 281 0.56 -20.82 -0.62
C LEU A 281 1.45 -21.74 -1.47
N ILE A 282 2.05 -22.76 -0.85
CA ILE A 282 2.90 -23.73 -1.56
C ILE A 282 2.04 -24.58 -2.49
N ILE A 283 0.90 -25.11 -2.03
CA ILE A 283 0.00 -25.89 -2.90
C ILE A 283 -0.57 -24.98 -3.99
N TYR A 284 -0.94 -23.73 -3.72
CA TYR A 284 -1.52 -22.89 -4.77
C TYR A 284 -0.49 -22.36 -5.76
N LEU A 285 0.72 -21.95 -5.35
CA LEU A 285 1.78 -21.57 -6.28
C LEU A 285 2.29 -22.79 -7.05
N HIS A 286 2.54 -23.91 -6.38
CA HIS A 286 2.99 -25.15 -7.02
C HIS A 286 1.91 -25.72 -7.95
N CYS A 287 0.63 -25.82 -7.53
CA CYS A 287 -0.46 -26.28 -8.41
C CYS A 287 -0.80 -25.28 -9.51
N SER A 288 -0.77 -23.96 -9.27
CA SER A 288 -1.07 -22.96 -10.32
C SER A 288 0.03 -22.89 -11.38
N LEU A 289 1.30 -23.02 -10.96
CA LEU A 289 2.44 -23.05 -11.87
C LEU A 289 2.56 -24.41 -12.58
N LEU A 290 2.28 -25.54 -11.90
CA LEU A 290 2.18 -26.87 -12.53
C LEU A 290 1.02 -26.98 -13.53
N PHE A 291 -0.12 -26.34 -13.25
CA PHE A 291 -1.22 -26.25 -14.23
C PHE A 291 -0.82 -25.39 -15.43
N ALA A 292 -0.03 -24.34 -15.23
CA ALA A 292 0.46 -23.50 -16.32
C ALA A 292 1.52 -24.21 -17.18
N THR A 293 2.38 -25.06 -16.59
CA THR A 293 3.30 -25.92 -17.37
C THR A 293 2.57 -27.02 -18.14
N ARG A 294 1.42 -27.51 -17.65
CA ARG A 294 0.59 -28.50 -18.36
C ARG A 294 -0.17 -27.89 -19.56
N TRP A 295 -0.33 -26.56 -19.58
CA TRP A 295 -0.94 -25.82 -20.69
C TRP A 295 -0.01 -25.66 -21.91
N LYS A 296 1.32 -25.71 -21.72
CA LYS A 296 2.30 -25.80 -22.83
C LYS A 296 2.13 -27.07 -23.69
N HIS A 297 1.40 -28.08 -23.22
CA HIS A 297 1.15 -29.32 -23.95
C HIS A 297 -0.20 -29.35 -24.70
N TYR A 298 -1.02 -28.30 -24.58
CA TYR A 298 -2.35 -28.22 -25.21
C TYR A 298 -2.58 -26.94 -26.03
N SER A 299 -1.51 -26.17 -26.31
CA SER A 299 -1.47 -25.09 -27.31
C SER A 299 -0.50 -25.46 -28.41
#